data_AF-A0A7S1LFL0-F1
#
_entry.id   AF-A0A7S1LFL0-F1
#
_cell.length_a   1.000
_cell.length_b   1.000
_cell.length_c   1.000
_cell.angle_alpha   90.00
_cell.angle_beta   90.00
_cell.angle_gamma   90.00
#
_symmetry.space_group_name_H-M   'P 1'
#
loop_
_entity.id
_entity.type
_entity.pdbx_description
1 polymer ?
#
loop_
_entity_poly.entity_id
_entity_poly.type
_entity_poly.pdbx_seq_one_letter_code
_entity_poly.pdbx_strand_id
1 'polypeptide(L)'
;APRLFLRHAPFGPAASRAPCTSTARPSPSALAAVGEYSSTGEGIHICRVLKDDGSSHIVRAQPSSELQSGWHLTERALKDEEGGIDFDYYGGEFGHVPSGILGDAPPPDGRWFWGLYVYGSFTDEWMRSPGSSDLVDLDTYPHIAWVAIRTASTEKHLEEERILRLLGSDADPER
;
A
#
# COMPACT_ATOMS: atom_id res chain seq x y z
N ALA A 1 -57.97 -10.16 61.02
CA ALA A 1 -56.94 -11.19 60.71
C ALA A 1 -55.63 -10.48 60.34
N PRO A 2 -54.46 -11.00 60.72
CA PRO A 2 -53.53 -10.24 61.57
C PRO A 2 -52.11 -10.01 61.02
N ARG A 3 -51.43 -9.04 61.68
CA ARG A 3 -50.00 -8.92 62.09
C ARG A 3 -48.90 -8.85 61.00
N LEU A 4 -48.25 -7.69 60.80
CA LEU A 4 -47.11 -7.11 61.54
C LEU A 4 -45.86 -8.01 61.58
N PHE A 5 -44.76 -7.56 60.96
CA PHE A 5 -43.42 -7.59 61.56
C PHE A 5 -42.48 -6.55 60.91
N LEU A 6 -42.02 -5.60 61.73
CA LEU A 6 -40.80 -4.81 61.54
C LEU A 6 -39.57 -5.73 61.58
N ARG A 7 -38.50 -5.40 60.85
CA ARG A 7 -37.13 -5.56 61.36
C ARG A 7 -36.10 -4.74 60.57
N HIS A 8 -35.40 -3.87 61.31
CA HIS A 8 -34.12 -3.25 60.97
C HIS A 8 -32.96 -4.27 61.06
N ALA A 9 -31.86 -3.96 60.36
CA ALA A 9 -30.43 -4.18 60.68
C ALA A 9 -29.63 -4.69 59.44
N PRO A 10 -28.28 -4.68 59.44
CA PRO A 10 -27.34 -3.59 59.77
C PRO A 10 -26.18 -3.46 58.73
N PHE A 11 -25.30 -2.48 59.01
CA PHE A 11 -23.93 -2.23 58.53
C PHE A 11 -23.07 -3.43 58.09
N GLY A 12 -22.36 -3.27 56.94
CA GLY A 12 -20.96 -3.63 56.58
C GLY A 12 -20.44 -5.07 56.79
N PRO A 13 -19.34 -5.53 56.13
CA PRO A 13 -18.20 -4.73 55.63
C PRO A 13 -17.72 -5.06 54.19
N ALA A 14 -16.72 -4.30 53.75
CA ALA A 14 -16.02 -4.38 52.47
C ALA A 14 -15.18 -5.65 52.27
N ALA A 15 -15.11 -6.13 51.03
CA ALA A 15 -14.03 -6.99 50.54
C ALA A 15 -13.78 -6.75 49.04
N SER A 16 -12.51 -6.86 48.69
CA SER A 16 -11.81 -6.29 47.54
C SER A 16 -11.72 -7.24 46.33
N ARG A 17 -11.52 -6.64 45.13
CA ARG A 17 -10.83 -7.13 43.91
C ARG A 17 -11.48 -8.24 43.06
N ALA A 18 -11.76 -7.90 41.79
CA ALA A 18 -10.86 -8.21 40.67
C ALA A 18 -11.24 -7.41 39.40
N PRO A 19 -10.27 -6.98 38.58
CA PRO A 19 -10.51 -6.30 37.31
C PRO A 19 -10.97 -7.30 36.24
N CYS A 20 -12.07 -7.01 35.55
CA CYS A 20 -12.41 -7.71 34.30
C CYS A 20 -11.47 -7.23 33.19
N THR A 21 -10.27 -7.80 33.14
CA THR A 21 -9.44 -7.80 31.93
C THR A 21 -10.12 -8.71 30.91
N SER A 22 -10.94 -8.13 30.03
CA SER A 22 -11.38 -8.81 28.81
C SER A 22 -10.22 -8.78 27.81
N THR A 23 -9.20 -9.59 28.07
CA THR A 23 -8.24 -10.00 27.04
C THR A 23 -8.95 -11.00 26.14
N ALA A 24 -9.73 -10.49 25.20
CA ALA A 24 -10.19 -11.27 24.06
C ALA A 24 -8.92 -11.66 23.29
N ARG A 25 -8.43 -12.87 23.57
CA ARG A 25 -7.33 -13.48 22.84
C ARG A 25 -7.80 -13.67 21.41
N PRO A 26 -7.22 -13.00 20.40
CA PRO A 26 -7.63 -13.22 19.02
C PRO A 26 -7.44 -14.71 18.71
N SER A 27 -8.47 -15.31 18.14
CA SER A 27 -8.45 -16.68 17.65
C SER A 27 -7.22 -16.88 16.75
N PRO A 28 -6.52 -18.03 16.82
CA PRO A 28 -5.33 -18.29 16.01
C PRO A 28 -5.58 -18.22 14.48
N SER A 29 -6.85 -18.19 14.06
CA SER A 29 -7.25 -18.01 12.66
C SER A 29 -7.09 -16.58 12.11
N ALA A 30 -6.90 -15.56 12.97
CA ALA A 30 -6.68 -14.18 12.51
C ALA A 30 -5.21 -13.85 12.21
N LEU A 31 -4.26 -14.66 12.70
CA LEU A 31 -2.83 -14.47 12.43
C LEU A 31 -2.33 -15.27 11.22
N ALA A 32 -3.12 -16.21 10.72
CA ALA A 32 -2.77 -17.03 9.56
C ALA A 32 -3.13 -16.36 8.22
N ALA A 33 -3.83 -15.21 8.23
CA ALA A 33 -4.25 -14.50 7.03
C ALA A 33 -3.26 -13.42 6.55
N VAL A 34 -2.10 -13.28 7.20
CA VAL A 34 -1.06 -12.29 6.84
C VAL A 34 0.11 -12.95 6.09
N GLY A 35 0.04 -14.25 5.81
CA GLY A 35 1.19 -15.01 5.30
C GLY A 35 1.03 -15.63 3.91
N GLU A 36 -0.13 -15.52 3.28
CA GLU A 36 -0.37 -16.11 1.97
C GLU A 36 -0.86 -14.98 1.05
N TYR A 37 0.12 -14.44 0.32
CA TYR A 37 0.01 -13.59 -0.85
C TYR A 37 -1.29 -13.87 -1.62
N SER A 38 -1.96 -12.79 -2.03
CA SER A 38 -3.16 -12.87 -2.86
C SER A 38 -2.98 -13.83 -4.03
N SER A 39 -4.11 -14.39 -4.45
CA SER A 39 -4.36 -15.41 -5.46
C SER A 39 -3.69 -15.23 -6.84
N THR A 40 -2.94 -14.16 -7.07
CA THR A 40 -2.14 -13.87 -8.27
C THR A 40 -0.71 -14.41 -8.21
N GLY A 41 -0.42 -15.39 -7.34
CA GLY A 41 0.56 -16.45 -7.61
C GLY A 41 2.04 -16.12 -7.46
N GLU A 42 2.72 -16.95 -6.67
CA GLU A 42 4.18 -17.06 -6.51
C GLU A 42 4.88 -15.74 -6.19
N GLY A 43 5.16 -15.53 -4.90
CA GLY A 43 5.84 -14.36 -4.34
C GLY A 43 6.91 -13.78 -5.28
N ILE A 44 6.49 -12.82 -6.10
CA ILE A 44 7.28 -12.00 -7.01
C ILE A 44 6.61 -10.64 -6.92
N HIS A 45 7.37 -9.62 -6.58
CA HIS A 45 6.93 -8.25 -6.64
C HIS A 45 7.10 -7.72 -8.06
N ILE A 46 6.15 -6.90 -8.50
CA ILE A 46 6.21 -6.28 -9.82
C ILE A 46 6.42 -4.79 -9.62
N CYS A 47 7.44 -4.25 -10.29
CA CYS A 47 7.64 -2.83 -10.46
C CYS A 47 7.42 -2.49 -11.94
N ARG A 48 6.36 -1.75 -12.23
CA ARG A 48 6.04 -1.31 -13.59
C ARG A 48 6.35 0.18 -13.75
N VAL A 49 6.88 0.57 -14.89
CA VAL A 49 7.09 1.97 -15.27
C VAL A 49 6.27 2.23 -16.53
N LEU A 50 5.24 3.04 -16.44
CA LEU A 50 4.39 3.47 -17.55
C LEU A 50 4.80 4.90 -17.98
N LYS A 51 5.43 5.01 -19.14
CA LYS A 51 5.96 6.26 -19.68
C LYS A 51 4.86 7.13 -20.31
N ASP A 52 5.18 8.38 -20.60
CA ASP A 52 4.21 9.33 -21.13
C ASP A 52 3.76 8.98 -22.55
N ASP A 53 4.61 8.31 -23.33
CA ASP A 53 4.30 7.77 -24.66
C ASP A 53 3.35 6.56 -24.62
N GLY A 54 3.06 6.02 -23.44
CA GLY A 54 2.21 4.85 -23.21
C GLY A 54 2.95 3.52 -23.24
N SER A 55 4.26 3.50 -23.47
CA SER A 55 5.08 2.30 -23.32
C SER A 55 5.24 1.93 -21.84
N SER A 56 5.35 0.64 -21.56
CA SER A 56 5.58 0.17 -20.20
C SER A 56 6.78 -0.76 -20.08
N HIS A 57 7.58 -0.54 -19.04
CA HIS A 57 8.66 -1.42 -18.62
C HIS A 57 8.22 -2.20 -17.38
N ILE A 58 8.40 -3.51 -17.37
CA ILE A 58 7.99 -4.38 -16.26
C ILE A 58 9.23 -5.07 -15.72
N VAL A 59 9.50 -4.89 -14.43
CA VAL A 59 10.59 -5.56 -13.72
C VAL A 59 10.00 -6.47 -12.65
N ARG A 60 10.49 -7.70 -12.61
CA ARG A 60 10.09 -8.73 -11.65
C ARG A 60 11.17 -8.87 -10.59
N ALA A 61 10.80 -8.70 -9.33
CA ALA A 61 11.71 -8.81 -8.20
C ALA A 61 11.28 -9.95 -7.28
N GLN A 62 12.22 -10.82 -6.90
CA GLN A 62 11.94 -11.84 -5.89
C GLN A 62 11.78 -11.17 -4.51
N PRO A 63 10.78 -11.57 -3.71
CA PRO A 63 10.57 -11.08 -2.36
C PRO A 63 11.78 -11.45 -1.51
N SER A 64 12.18 -10.51 -0.67
CA SER A 64 13.26 -10.70 0.29
C SER A 64 12.86 -9.97 1.58
N SER A 65 13.51 -10.31 2.69
CA SER A 65 13.30 -9.60 3.96
C SER A 65 13.66 -8.11 3.91
N GLU A 66 14.37 -7.67 2.86
CA GLU A 66 14.76 -6.29 2.63
C GLU A 66 13.69 -5.50 1.85
N LEU A 67 12.83 -6.20 1.09
CA LEU A 67 11.72 -5.63 0.35
C LEU A 67 10.50 -5.49 1.26
N GLN A 68 10.49 -4.44 2.08
CA GLN A 68 9.37 -4.12 2.96
C GLN A 68 8.50 -2.97 2.41
N SER A 69 9.10 -2.05 1.66
CA SER A 69 8.42 -0.86 1.16
C SER A 69 8.45 -0.76 -0.37
N GLY A 70 7.49 -0.01 -0.92
CA GLY A 70 7.47 0.35 -2.33
C GLY A 70 8.77 1.03 -2.79
N TRP A 71 9.43 1.78 -1.90
CA TRP A 71 10.75 2.36 -2.19
C TRP A 71 11.84 1.29 -2.34
N HIS A 72 11.93 0.32 -1.42
CA HIS A 72 12.92 -0.76 -1.54
C HIS A 72 12.71 -1.59 -2.81
N LEU A 73 11.45 -1.82 -3.20
CA LEU A 73 11.12 -2.46 -4.47
C LEU A 73 11.54 -1.62 -5.68
N THR A 74 11.26 -0.32 -5.64
CA THR A 74 11.68 0.61 -6.69
C THR A 74 13.19 0.63 -6.86
N GLU A 75 13.94 0.80 -5.76
CA GLU A 75 15.40 0.80 -5.78
C GLU A 75 15.92 -0.54 -6.32
N ARG A 76 15.42 -1.66 -5.79
CA ARG A 76 15.87 -3.00 -6.21
C ARG A 76 15.61 -3.27 -7.69
N ALA A 77 14.46 -2.82 -8.19
CA ALA A 77 14.01 -3.08 -9.56
C ALA A 77 14.71 -2.18 -10.59
N LEU A 78 15.00 -0.92 -10.26
CA LEU A 78 15.45 0.06 -11.25
C LEU A 78 16.92 0.44 -11.14
N LYS A 79 17.60 0.10 -10.04
CA LYS A 79 19.01 0.45 -9.84
C LYS A 79 19.97 -0.18 -10.85
N ASP A 80 19.64 -1.38 -11.32
CA ASP A 80 20.45 -2.12 -12.28
C ASP A 80 20.01 -1.90 -13.75
N GLU A 81 18.94 -1.13 -13.97
CA GLU A 81 18.37 -0.87 -15.29
C GLU A 81 19.08 0.28 -16.02
N GLU A 82 19.10 0.22 -17.35
CA GLU A 82 19.67 1.29 -18.17
C GLU A 82 18.83 2.58 -18.00
N GLY A 83 19.50 3.68 -17.64
CA GLY A 83 18.85 4.94 -17.30
C GLY A 83 18.38 5.04 -15.84
N GLY A 84 18.46 3.96 -15.06
CA GLY A 84 18.37 3.97 -13.59
C GLY A 84 17.14 4.64 -12.99
N ILE A 85 17.31 5.17 -11.79
CA ILE A 85 16.33 6.03 -11.11
C ILE A 85 17.03 7.27 -10.54
N ASP A 86 16.50 8.44 -10.89
CA ASP A 86 16.86 9.73 -10.31
C ASP A 86 15.75 10.18 -9.37
N PHE A 87 16.10 10.52 -8.14
CA PHE A 87 15.13 10.90 -7.12
C PHE A 87 15.60 12.09 -6.30
N ASP A 88 14.63 12.91 -5.91
CA ASP A 88 14.80 13.96 -4.95
C ASP A 88 14.21 13.51 -3.61
N TYR A 89 15.01 13.59 -2.56
CA TYR A 89 14.55 13.30 -1.20
C TYR A 89 14.10 14.61 -0.53
N TYR A 90 12.79 14.80 -0.43
CA TYR A 90 12.20 15.97 0.23
C TYR A 90 12.10 15.80 1.76
N GLY A 91 12.28 14.58 2.27
CA GLY A 91 12.18 14.26 3.69
C GLY A 91 10.75 14.34 4.25
N GLY A 92 10.54 13.74 5.43
CA GLY A 92 9.24 13.73 6.10
C GLY A 92 8.20 12.87 5.38
N GLU A 93 6.94 13.32 5.36
CA GLU A 93 5.80 12.57 4.78
C GLU A 93 5.82 12.47 3.25
N PHE A 94 6.61 13.31 2.58
CA PHE A 94 6.72 13.31 1.11
C PHE A 94 7.70 12.25 0.60
N GLY A 95 8.65 11.81 1.44
CA GLY A 95 9.56 10.70 1.14
C GLY A 95 10.43 10.91 -0.09
N HIS A 96 10.74 9.80 -0.76
CA HIS A 96 11.44 9.75 -2.04
C HIS A 96 10.47 10.06 -3.19
N VAL A 97 10.76 11.12 -3.95
CA VAL A 97 9.99 11.48 -5.14
C VAL A 97 10.90 11.35 -6.36
N PRO A 98 10.54 10.54 -7.37
CA PRO A 98 11.36 10.39 -8.56
C PRO A 98 11.31 11.67 -9.41
N SER A 99 12.49 12.18 -9.74
CA SER A 99 12.70 13.26 -10.71
C SER A 99 12.99 12.71 -12.11
N GLY A 100 13.47 11.47 -12.21
CA GLY A 100 13.65 10.73 -13.45
C GLY A 100 13.59 9.22 -13.25
N ILE A 101 13.05 8.48 -14.22
CA ILE A 101 13.00 7.01 -14.17
C ILE A 101 13.38 6.49 -15.55
N LEU A 102 14.33 5.56 -15.62
CA LEU A 102 14.83 4.95 -16.87
C LEU A 102 15.27 6.00 -17.90
N GLY A 103 15.93 7.07 -17.43
CA GLY A 103 16.37 8.20 -18.24
C GLY A 103 15.27 9.19 -18.65
N ASP A 104 14.01 8.95 -18.30
CA ASP A 104 12.90 9.86 -18.61
C ASP A 104 12.59 10.78 -17.43
N ALA A 105 12.80 12.07 -17.65
CA ALA A 105 12.49 13.12 -16.69
C ALA A 105 11.32 13.99 -17.20
N PRO A 106 10.41 14.42 -16.32
CA PRO A 106 9.35 15.34 -16.70
C PRO A 106 9.92 16.67 -17.24
N PRO A 107 9.30 17.27 -18.28
CA PRO A 107 9.74 18.55 -18.79
C PRO A 107 9.52 19.68 -17.77
N PRO A 108 10.32 20.76 -17.80
CA PRO A 108 10.20 21.87 -16.86
C PRO A 108 8.86 22.62 -16.96
N ASP A 109 8.17 22.49 -18.11
CA ASP A 109 6.83 23.03 -18.33
C ASP A 109 5.74 22.29 -17.54
N GLY A 110 6.10 21.20 -16.83
CA GLY A 110 5.19 20.46 -15.96
C GLY A 110 4.09 19.72 -16.70
N ARG A 111 4.26 19.38 -17.99
CA ARG A 111 3.25 18.71 -18.84
C ARG A 111 2.82 17.33 -18.32
N TRP A 112 3.69 16.68 -17.58
CA TRP A 112 3.42 15.45 -16.85
C TRP A 112 4.33 15.38 -15.61
N PHE A 113 4.06 14.43 -14.72
CA PHE A 113 4.90 14.13 -13.55
C PHE A 113 4.79 12.64 -13.20
N TRP A 114 5.77 12.10 -12.47
CA TRP A 114 5.70 10.72 -11.97
C TRP A 114 4.71 10.60 -10.81
N GLY A 115 3.76 9.67 -10.94
CA GLY A 115 2.84 9.29 -9.88
C GLY A 115 2.94 7.80 -9.58
N LEU A 116 2.60 7.43 -8.34
CA LEU A 116 2.66 6.04 -7.89
C LEU A 116 1.25 5.43 -7.85
N TYR A 117 1.13 4.27 -8.45
CA TYR A 117 -0.01 3.35 -8.33
C TYR A 117 0.46 2.07 -7.63
N VAL A 118 -0.47 1.45 -6.92
CA VAL A 118 -0.26 0.23 -6.15
C VAL A 118 -1.34 -0.77 -6.50
N TYR A 119 -0.99 -2.05 -6.48
CA TYR A 119 -1.93 -3.14 -6.67
C TYR A 119 -2.29 -3.72 -5.32
N GLY A 120 -3.58 -3.66 -4.95
CA GLY A 120 -4.03 -4.14 -3.64
C GLY A 120 -4.12 -5.66 -3.58
N SER A 121 -3.50 -6.28 -2.57
CA SER A 121 -3.60 -7.74 -2.37
C SER A 121 -5.01 -8.20 -2.00
N PHE A 122 -5.84 -7.34 -1.43
CA PHE A 122 -7.21 -7.69 -1.05
C PHE A 122 -8.25 -7.33 -2.12
N THR A 123 -7.93 -6.38 -3.00
CA THR A 123 -8.86 -5.86 -4.01
C THR A 123 -8.58 -6.41 -5.40
N ASP A 124 -7.37 -6.92 -5.64
CA ASP A 124 -6.88 -7.36 -6.95
C ASP A 124 -7.09 -6.28 -8.03
N GLU A 125 -6.80 -5.03 -7.68
CA GLU A 125 -7.01 -3.86 -8.53
C GLU A 125 -5.88 -2.84 -8.36
N TRP A 126 -5.58 -2.14 -9.46
CA TRP A 126 -4.70 -0.97 -9.44
C TRP A 126 -5.43 0.24 -8.85
N MET A 127 -4.79 0.91 -7.90
CA MET A 127 -5.28 2.15 -7.31
C MET A 127 -4.14 3.14 -7.12
N ARG A 128 -4.47 4.43 -7.03
CA ARG A 128 -3.47 5.45 -6.71
C ARG A 128 -2.91 5.20 -5.31
N SER A 129 -1.59 5.31 -5.17
CA SER A 129 -0.93 5.11 -3.89
C SER A 129 -1.52 6.03 -2.80
N PRO A 130 -1.86 5.50 -1.62
CA PRO A 130 -2.38 6.30 -0.50
C PRO A 130 -1.30 7.19 0.15
N GLY A 131 -0.03 6.96 -0.16
CA GLY A 131 1.10 7.71 0.39
C GLY A 131 2.33 7.71 -0.52
N SER A 132 3.46 8.17 0.02
CA SER A 132 4.77 8.09 -0.65
C SER A 132 5.23 6.63 -0.78
N SER A 133 6.16 6.35 -1.68
CA SER A 133 6.72 5.01 -1.90
C SER A 133 7.32 4.39 -0.64
N ASP A 134 7.81 5.21 0.29
CA ASP A 134 8.34 4.76 1.57
C ASP A 134 7.28 4.20 2.52
N LEU A 135 6.04 4.68 2.40
CA LEU A 135 4.90 4.29 3.25
C LEU A 135 4.05 3.17 2.64
N VAL A 136 4.31 2.82 1.38
CA VAL A 136 3.65 1.69 0.72
C VAL A 136 4.24 0.40 1.29
N ASP A 137 3.44 -0.33 2.05
CA ASP A 137 3.77 -1.65 2.57
C ASP A 137 3.53 -2.73 1.50
N LEU A 138 4.56 -3.54 1.21
CA LEU A 138 4.49 -4.58 0.17
C LEU A 138 3.68 -5.81 0.57
N ASP A 139 3.39 -6.01 1.86
CA ASP A 139 2.48 -7.07 2.29
C ASP A 139 1.03 -6.74 1.89
N THR A 140 0.66 -5.46 2.00
CA THR A 140 -0.66 -4.94 1.59
C THR A 140 -0.73 -4.65 0.08
N TYR A 141 0.39 -4.18 -0.50
CA TYR A 141 0.48 -3.73 -1.88
C TYR A 141 1.66 -4.39 -2.60
N PRO A 142 1.53 -5.67 -3.00
CA PRO A 142 2.64 -6.47 -3.51
C PRO A 142 3.23 -5.97 -4.83
N HIS A 143 2.52 -5.12 -5.57
CA HIS A 143 2.99 -4.58 -6.84
C HIS A 143 2.83 -3.07 -6.88
N ILE A 144 3.77 -2.41 -7.55
CA ILE A 144 3.80 -0.96 -7.71
C ILE A 144 3.93 -0.60 -9.19
N ALA A 145 3.41 0.56 -9.55
CA ALA A 145 3.57 1.14 -10.87
C ALA A 145 3.89 2.63 -10.78
N TRP A 146 5.04 3.03 -11.31
CA TRP A 146 5.36 4.43 -11.58
C TRP A 146 4.76 4.84 -12.91
N VAL A 147 3.97 5.91 -12.92
CA VAL A 147 3.19 6.33 -14.08
C VAL A 147 3.44 7.79 -14.39
N ALA A 148 3.70 8.10 -15.67
CA ALA A 148 3.71 9.46 -16.17
C ALA A 148 2.27 10.00 -16.26
N ILE A 149 1.87 10.80 -15.26
CA ILE A 149 0.55 11.43 -15.16
C ILE A 149 0.58 12.77 -15.89
N ARG A 150 -0.26 12.93 -16.91
CA ARG A 150 -0.34 14.17 -17.69
C ARG A 150 -1.14 15.25 -16.94
N THR A 151 -0.56 16.45 -16.79
CA THR A 151 -1.21 17.59 -16.13
C THR A 151 -2.16 18.36 -17.04
N ALA A 152 -1.91 18.31 -18.35
CA ALA A 152 -2.72 19.00 -19.37
C ALA A 152 -4.13 18.41 -19.53
N SER A 153 -4.40 17.27 -18.91
CA SER A 153 -5.69 16.61 -18.87
C SER A 153 -6.69 17.50 -18.11
N THR A 154 -7.54 18.24 -18.84
CA THR A 154 -8.56 19.13 -18.26
C THR A 154 -9.54 18.39 -17.33
N GLU A 155 -9.58 17.06 -17.41
CA GLU A 155 -10.36 16.20 -16.54
C GLU A 155 -9.46 15.11 -15.92
N LYS A 156 -9.12 15.27 -14.64
CA LYS A 156 -8.30 14.32 -13.85
C LYS A 156 -8.83 12.88 -13.96
N HIS A 157 -10.15 12.71 -13.99
CA HIS A 157 -10.79 11.40 -14.08
C HIS A 157 -10.50 10.69 -15.40
N LEU A 158 -10.49 11.39 -16.54
CA LEU A 158 -10.17 10.79 -17.84
C LEU A 158 -8.72 10.31 -17.90
N GLU A 159 -7.81 11.05 -17.27
CA GLU A 159 -6.40 10.63 -17.17
C GLU A 159 -6.25 9.39 -16.29
N GLU A 160 -6.98 9.33 -15.18
CA GLU A 160 -7.01 8.15 -14.31
C GLU A 160 -7.59 6.93 -15.05
N GLU A 161 -8.69 7.08 -15.79
CA GLU A 161 -9.24 6.01 -16.64
C GLU A 161 -8.25 5.56 -17.71
N ARG A 162 -7.51 6.50 -18.34
CA ARG A 162 -6.46 6.17 -19.31
C ARG A 162 -5.36 5.33 -18.66
N ILE A 163 -4.90 5.74 -17.48
CA ILE A 163 -3.85 5.05 -16.73
C ILE A 163 -4.31 3.65 -16.35
N LEU A 164 -5.49 3.51 -15.76
CA LEU A 164 -6.04 2.20 -15.37
C LEU A 164 -6.24 1.29 -16.58
N ARG A 165 -6.66 1.83 -17.73
CA ARG A 165 -6.75 1.06 -18.98
C ARG A 165 -5.39 0.56 -19.47
N LEU A 166 -4.33 1.35 -19.31
CA LEU A 166 -2.96 0.97 -19.71
C LEU A 166 -2.31 0.00 -18.73
N LEU A 167 -2.59 0.16 -17.44
CA LEU A 167 -2.17 -0.79 -16.41
C LEU A 167 -2.90 -2.14 -16.61
N GLY A 168 -4.16 -2.10 -16.99
CA GLY A 168 -4.98 -3.30 -17.15
C GLY A 168 -5.52 -3.79 -15.80
N SER A 169 -6.14 -4.96 -15.80
CA SER A 169 -6.70 -5.57 -14.58
C SER A 169 -5.69 -6.42 -13.83
N ASP A 170 -4.64 -6.90 -14.49
CA ASP A 170 -3.62 -7.75 -13.87
C ASP A 170 -2.38 -6.93 -13.50
N ALA A 171 -1.68 -7.35 -12.45
CA ALA A 171 -0.40 -6.79 -12.08
C ALA A 171 0.73 -7.27 -12.99
N ASP A 172 0.65 -8.50 -13.48
CA ASP A 172 1.59 -9.12 -14.42
C ASP A 172 0.86 -9.63 -15.69
N PRO A 173 0.76 -8.79 -16.74
CA PRO A 173 0.03 -9.15 -17.95
C PRO A 173 0.69 -10.25 -18.81
N GLU A 174 1.95 -10.65 -18.52
CA GLU A 174 2.66 -11.67 -19.31
C GLU A 174 2.62 -13.07 -18.68
N ARG A 175 1.81 -13.25 -17.64
CA ARG A 175 1.66 -14.54 -16.93
C ARG A 175 0.76 -15.54 -17.65
#